data_AF-A0A1F3VQM6-F1
#
_entry.id   AF-A0A1F3VQM6-F1
#
_cell.length_a   1.000
_cell.length_b   1.000
_cell.length_c   1.000
_cell.angle_alpha   90.00
_cell.angle_beta   90.00
_cell.angle_gamma   90.00
#
_symmetry.space_group_name_H-M   'P 1'
#
loop_
_entity.id
_entity.type
_entity.pdbx_description
1 polymer ?
#
loop_
_entity_poly.entity_id
_entity_poly.type
_entity_poly.pdbx_seq_one_letter_code
_entity_poly.pdbx_strand_id
1 'polypeptide(L)'
;PYLYNKWVQHFGQQEVKPMLVTHDYILEKPKNDNFKNILSQLLHNQIIPVINENDAKSLEEIDIMMNGVRAFGDNDGLSSLVAQYLKKMGYNPLLVLLSNTDGIYTIESVQNGLYVPIRVIKNAVGLENQVSDITSTRGRGGGIAKITAARNAAEAGVYTIVANGQLCNHDANFQREKRGAQRLYRVIEAILSGLVVGTRFIPKGYVTPAMAY
;
A
#
# COMPACT_ATOMS: atom_id res chain seq x y z
N PRO A 1 18.82 -10.31 -9.81
CA PRO A 1 19.63 -9.38 -10.65
C PRO A 1 18.81 -8.38 -11.48
N TYR A 2 17.84 -8.84 -12.29
CA TYR A 2 17.06 -7.96 -13.19
C TYR A 2 16.19 -6.92 -12.46
N LEU A 3 15.38 -7.35 -11.49
CA LEU A 3 14.52 -6.44 -10.70
C LEU A 3 15.34 -5.39 -9.94
N TYR A 4 16.45 -5.81 -9.32
CA TYR A 4 17.37 -4.90 -8.65
C TYR A 4 17.91 -3.82 -9.60
N ASN A 5 18.39 -4.22 -10.78
CA ASN A 5 18.91 -3.27 -11.77
C ASN A 5 17.83 -2.28 -12.23
N LYS A 6 16.57 -2.73 -12.37
CA LYS A 6 15.44 -1.84 -12.66
C LYS A 6 15.21 -0.82 -11.56
N TRP A 7 15.28 -1.23 -10.29
CA TRP A 7 15.15 -0.31 -9.15
C TRP A 7 16.27 0.72 -9.12
N VAL A 8 17.53 0.29 -9.20
CA VAL A 8 18.69 1.19 -9.26
C VAL A 8 18.55 2.21 -10.40
N GLN A 9 18.11 1.76 -11.59
CA GLN A 9 17.86 2.65 -12.72
C GLN A 9 16.75 3.69 -12.44
N HIS A 10 15.68 3.33 -11.73
CA HIS A 10 14.55 4.23 -11.48
C HIS A 10 14.79 5.19 -10.31
N PHE A 11 15.57 4.77 -9.30
CA PHE A 11 15.93 5.58 -8.14
C PHE A 11 17.15 6.48 -8.39
N GLY A 12 17.81 6.33 -9.54
CA GLY A 12 18.85 7.25 -9.99
C GLY A 12 20.09 7.22 -9.08
N GLN A 13 20.41 8.35 -8.45
CA GLN A 13 21.54 8.47 -7.52
C GLN A 13 21.25 7.95 -6.11
N GLN A 14 19.98 7.66 -5.79
CA GLN A 14 19.62 7.18 -4.47
C GLN A 14 20.06 5.72 -4.30
N GLU A 15 20.74 5.42 -3.20
CA GLU A 15 21.12 4.05 -2.88
C GLU A 15 19.88 3.23 -2.48
N VAL A 16 19.79 2.01 -3.01
CA VAL A 16 18.68 1.08 -2.76
C VAL A 16 19.20 -0.25 -2.23
N LYS A 17 18.54 -0.81 -1.23
CA LYS A 17 18.89 -2.11 -0.64
C LYS A 17 17.75 -3.12 -0.78
N PRO A 18 17.86 -4.12 -1.67
CA PRO A 18 16.90 -5.21 -1.74
C PRO A 18 16.92 -6.07 -0.49
N MET A 19 15.75 -6.47 -0.02
CA MET A 19 15.57 -7.41 1.08
C MET A 19 14.45 -8.39 0.74
N LEU A 20 14.72 -9.68 0.96
CA LEU A 20 13.70 -10.73 0.93
C LEU A 20 13.33 -11.07 2.37
N VAL A 21 12.04 -10.99 2.69
CA VAL A 21 11.54 -11.20 4.05
C VAL A 21 10.28 -12.06 4.03
N THR A 22 10.07 -12.77 5.13
CA THR A 22 8.86 -13.54 5.42
C THR A 22 8.10 -12.84 6.55
N HIS A 23 6.80 -13.15 6.70
CA HIS A 23 5.95 -12.51 7.72
C HIS A 23 6.44 -12.82 9.15
N ASP A 24 6.83 -14.07 9.42
CA ASP A 24 7.40 -14.52 10.70
C ASP A 24 8.65 -13.71 11.09
N TYR A 25 9.48 -13.33 10.13
CA TYR A 25 10.70 -12.56 10.37
C TYR A 25 10.41 -11.18 10.99
N ILE A 26 9.26 -10.58 10.66
CA ILE A 26 8.82 -9.29 11.20
C ILE A 26 8.04 -9.46 12.51
N LEU A 27 7.32 -10.57 12.67
CA LEU A 27 6.44 -10.80 13.82
C LEU A 27 7.15 -11.41 15.03
N GLU A 28 8.09 -12.33 14.82
CA GLU A 28 8.64 -13.18 15.87
C GLU A 28 9.92 -12.63 16.50
N LYS A 29 10.05 -12.81 17.82
CA LYS A 29 11.32 -12.62 18.52
C LYS A 29 12.18 -13.89 18.41
N PRO A 30 13.53 -13.78 18.29
CA PRO A 30 14.32 -12.54 18.22
C PRO A 30 14.45 -11.95 16.80
N LYS A 31 13.89 -12.61 15.78
CA LYS A 31 14.06 -12.25 14.35
C LYS A 31 13.71 -10.79 14.07
N ASN A 32 12.64 -10.27 14.69
CA ASN A 32 12.20 -8.91 14.47
C ASN A 32 13.17 -7.84 15.02
N ASP A 33 14.06 -8.16 15.96
CA ASP A 33 15.10 -7.22 16.42
C ASP A 33 16.15 -6.99 15.34
N ASN A 34 16.50 -8.06 14.61
CA ASN A 34 17.38 -7.94 13.45
C ASN A 34 16.72 -7.10 12.35
N PHE A 35 15.44 -7.34 12.07
CA PHE A 35 14.69 -6.54 11.10
C PHE A 35 14.67 -5.05 11.48
N LYS A 36 14.42 -4.73 12.77
CA LYS A 36 14.48 -3.37 13.31
C LYS A 36 15.84 -2.72 13.09
N ASN A 37 16.91 -3.42 13.42
CA ASN A 37 18.27 -2.90 13.34
C ASN A 37 18.64 -2.59 11.88
N ILE A 38 18.33 -3.51 10.96
CA ILE A 38 18.58 -3.33 9.53
C ILE A 38 17.80 -2.13 8.99
N LEU A 39 16.48 -2.07 9.23
CA LEU A 39 15.67 -0.95 8.75
C LEU A 39 16.14 0.39 9.33
N SER A 40 16.47 0.43 10.62
CA SER A 40 16.93 1.67 11.26
C SER A 40 18.25 2.16 10.67
N GLN A 41 19.18 1.25 10.37
CA GLN A 41 20.45 1.60 9.72
C GLN A 41 20.26 2.09 8.28
N LEU A 42 19.42 1.41 7.49
CA LEU A 42 19.12 1.82 6.12
C LEU A 42 18.49 3.22 6.09
N LEU A 43 17.46 3.46 6.92
CA LEU A 43 16.79 4.75 6.99
C LEU A 43 17.72 5.86 7.50
N HIS A 44 18.54 5.60 8.51
CA HIS A 44 19.52 6.56 9.03
C HIS A 44 20.53 6.97 7.95
N ASN A 45 20.97 6.03 7.13
CA ASN A 45 21.91 6.27 6.05
C ASN A 45 21.24 6.74 4.75
N GLN A 46 19.94 7.06 4.79
CA GLN A 46 19.15 7.48 3.63
C GLN A 46 19.15 6.44 2.49
N ILE A 47 19.32 5.16 2.80
CA ILE A 47 19.25 4.06 1.82
C ILE A 47 17.79 3.60 1.73
N ILE A 48 17.24 3.49 0.53
CA ILE A 48 15.85 3.05 0.32
C ILE A 48 15.79 1.51 0.41
N PRO A 49 15.08 0.94 1.41
CA PRO A 49 14.83 -0.50 1.44
C PRO A 49 13.82 -0.88 0.35
N VAL A 50 14.16 -1.87 -0.47
CA VAL A 50 13.25 -2.49 -1.44
C VAL A 50 12.89 -3.88 -0.93
N ILE A 51 11.74 -3.97 -0.29
CA ILE A 51 11.28 -5.17 0.42
C ILE A 51 10.39 -5.99 -0.50
N ASN A 52 10.64 -7.29 -0.59
CA ASN A 52 9.76 -8.24 -1.26
C ASN A 52 9.61 -9.51 -0.41
N GLU A 53 8.52 -10.22 -0.60
CA GLU A 53 8.34 -11.51 0.05
C GLU A 53 9.39 -12.54 -0.42
N ASN A 54 9.82 -13.41 0.49
CA ASN A 54 10.68 -14.54 0.19
C ASN A 54 9.86 -15.80 -0.14
N ASP A 55 9.32 -15.85 -1.35
CA ASP A 55 8.43 -16.93 -1.83
C ASP A 55 9.01 -18.34 -1.65
N ALA A 56 10.33 -18.51 -1.76
CA ALA A 56 10.99 -19.82 -1.63
C ALA A 56 10.86 -20.42 -0.22
N LYS A 57 10.72 -19.58 0.81
CA LYS A 57 10.57 -20.00 2.20
C LYS A 57 9.09 -20.00 2.64
N SER A 58 8.29 -19.06 2.14
CA SER A 58 6.84 -19.01 2.39
C SER A 58 6.11 -20.26 1.89
N LEU A 59 6.62 -20.93 0.84
CA LEU A 59 6.04 -22.18 0.31
C LEU A 59 6.09 -23.36 1.29
N GLU A 60 7.11 -23.45 2.15
CA GLU A 60 7.19 -24.49 3.19
C GLU A 60 6.21 -24.23 4.35
N GLU A 61 5.89 -22.96 4.63
CA GLU A 61 5.04 -22.55 5.75
C GLU A 61 3.54 -22.56 5.39
N ILE A 62 3.18 -22.32 4.11
CA ILE A 62 1.79 -22.32 3.62
C ILE A 62 1.19 -23.73 3.51
N ASP A 63 2.00 -24.75 3.19
CA ASP A 63 1.51 -26.14 3.06
C ASP A 63 1.05 -26.73 4.42
N ILE A 64 1.49 -26.15 5.53
CA ILE A 64 1.26 -26.66 6.88
C ILE A 64 0.09 -25.97 7.61
N MET A 65 -0.31 -24.74 7.23
CA MET A 65 -1.23 -23.94 8.07
C MET A 65 -2.67 -23.77 7.57
N MET A 66 -3.02 -24.05 6.30
CA MET A 66 -4.42 -23.88 5.84
C MET A 66 -4.85 -24.90 4.78
N ASN A 67 -5.61 -25.93 5.18
CA ASN A 67 -6.53 -26.79 4.37
C ASN A 67 -6.54 -26.56 2.83
N GLY A 68 -5.40 -26.76 2.14
CA GLY A 68 -5.32 -26.70 0.68
C GLY A 68 -5.59 -25.36 -0.01
N VAL A 69 -5.74 -24.23 0.70
CA VAL A 69 -5.92 -22.91 0.05
C VAL A 69 -4.57 -22.21 -0.05
N ARG A 70 -3.97 -22.28 -1.24
CA ARG A 70 -2.71 -21.62 -1.59
C ARG A 70 -2.88 -20.10 -1.57
N ALA A 71 -2.55 -19.46 -0.45
CA ALA A 71 -2.35 -18.01 -0.36
C ALA A 71 -0.92 -17.67 -0.80
N PHE A 72 -0.62 -17.79 -2.10
CA PHE A 72 0.67 -17.33 -2.61
C PHE A 72 0.84 -15.83 -2.39
N GLY A 73 1.98 -15.42 -1.83
CA GLY A 73 2.70 -14.19 -2.16
C GLY A 73 1.87 -12.89 -2.10
N ASP A 74 1.42 -12.47 -0.92
CA ASP A 74 0.63 -11.24 -0.77
C ASP A 74 1.47 -10.06 -0.25
N ASN A 75 2.15 -9.38 -1.18
CA ASN A 75 2.84 -8.13 -0.89
C ASN A 75 1.91 -7.03 -0.35
N ASP A 76 0.58 -7.11 -0.53
CA ASP A 76 -0.37 -6.20 0.11
C ASP A 76 -0.32 -6.42 1.65
N GLY A 77 -0.45 -7.67 2.10
CA GLY A 77 -0.27 -8.07 3.49
C GLY A 77 1.11 -7.72 4.06
N LEU A 78 2.20 -8.04 3.35
CA LEU A 78 3.56 -7.72 3.78
C LEU A 78 3.77 -6.21 3.94
N SER A 79 3.31 -5.39 2.98
CA SER A 79 3.45 -3.94 3.04
C SER A 79 2.67 -3.33 4.21
N SER A 80 1.47 -3.85 4.50
CA SER A 80 0.70 -3.50 5.70
C SER A 80 1.49 -3.83 6.97
N LEU A 81 2.05 -5.03 7.06
CA LEU A 81 2.82 -5.47 8.22
C LEU A 81 4.06 -4.59 8.46
N VAL A 82 4.81 -4.26 7.41
CA VAL A 82 5.96 -3.34 7.49
C VAL A 82 5.53 -1.96 7.98
N ALA A 83 4.44 -1.41 7.45
CA ALA A 83 3.95 -0.09 7.86
C ALA A 83 3.50 -0.07 9.34
N GLN A 84 2.81 -1.11 9.78
CA GLN A 84 2.45 -1.29 11.19
C GLN A 84 3.69 -1.39 12.08
N TYR A 85 4.72 -2.10 11.62
CA TYR A 85 5.98 -2.25 12.35
C TYR A 85 6.71 -0.90 12.49
N LEU A 86 6.83 -0.12 11.42
CA LEU A 86 7.39 1.23 11.45
C LEU A 86 6.60 2.15 12.40
N LYS A 87 5.27 2.07 12.40
CA LYS A 87 4.43 2.82 13.35
C LYS A 87 4.75 2.45 14.81
N LYS A 88 4.89 1.15 15.11
CA LYS A 88 5.29 0.65 16.44
C LYS A 88 6.69 1.11 16.84
N MET A 89 7.59 1.30 15.87
CA MET A 89 8.93 1.87 16.09
C MET A 89 8.94 3.39 16.34
N GLY A 90 7.78 4.06 16.28
CA GLY A 90 7.65 5.50 16.53
C GLY A 90 7.69 6.38 15.27
N TYR A 91 7.76 5.79 14.08
CA TYR A 91 7.65 6.54 12.82
C TYR A 91 6.18 6.89 12.51
N ASN A 92 5.98 7.79 11.55
CA ASN A 92 4.65 8.12 11.03
C ASN A 92 4.52 7.72 9.55
N PRO A 93 4.46 6.41 9.24
CA PRO A 93 4.40 5.94 7.86
C PRO A 93 3.07 6.28 7.19
N LEU A 94 3.13 6.50 5.88
CA LEU A 94 2.00 6.49 4.96
C LEU A 94 2.12 5.23 4.11
N LEU A 95 1.10 4.37 4.14
CA LEU A 95 1.00 3.21 3.26
C LEU A 95 0.25 3.61 1.99
N VAL A 96 0.86 3.42 0.82
CA VAL A 96 0.21 3.63 -0.48
C VAL A 96 0.19 2.31 -1.23
N LEU A 97 -1.00 1.75 -1.42
CA LEU A 97 -1.25 0.56 -2.22
C LEU A 97 -1.62 1.00 -3.65
N LEU A 98 -0.68 0.82 -4.57
CA LEU A 98 -0.88 1.14 -5.99
C LEU A 98 -1.53 -0.04 -6.72
N SER A 99 -2.77 0.16 -7.13
CA SER A 99 -3.63 -0.78 -7.86
C SER A 99 -3.71 -0.39 -9.34
N ASN A 100 -4.53 -1.08 -10.12
CA ASN A 100 -4.99 -0.65 -11.44
C ASN A 100 -6.46 -0.19 -11.45
N THR A 101 -7.06 -0.09 -10.26
CA THR A 101 -8.35 0.52 -10.00
C THR A 101 -8.17 1.90 -9.40
N ASP A 102 -9.12 2.80 -9.65
CA ASP A 102 -9.03 4.18 -9.14
C ASP A 102 -9.24 4.26 -7.63
N GLY A 103 -9.72 3.21 -7.00
CA GLY A 103 -9.85 3.05 -5.56
C GLY A 103 -10.61 1.78 -5.21
N ILE A 104 -11.29 1.80 -4.06
CA ILE A 104 -12.20 0.76 -3.62
C ILE A 104 -13.63 1.16 -4.02
N TYR A 105 -14.36 0.22 -4.61
CA TYR A 105 -15.75 0.42 -5.04
C TYR A 105 -16.71 -0.34 -4.13
N THR A 106 -17.93 0.18 -3.95
CA THR A 106 -19.00 -0.60 -3.31
C THR A 106 -19.56 -1.63 -4.29
N ILE A 107 -20.13 -2.73 -3.78
CA ILE A 107 -20.83 -3.72 -4.62
C ILE A 107 -21.92 -3.04 -5.46
N GLU A 108 -22.71 -2.18 -4.83
CA GLU A 108 -23.78 -1.41 -5.47
C GLU A 108 -23.27 -0.54 -6.64
N SER A 109 -22.18 0.19 -6.45
CA SER A 109 -21.64 1.05 -7.51
C SER A 109 -21.18 0.26 -8.73
N VAL A 110 -20.73 -0.97 -8.54
CA VAL A 110 -20.28 -1.85 -9.62
C VAL A 110 -21.48 -2.47 -10.32
N GLN A 111 -22.47 -2.95 -9.56
CA GLN A 111 -23.71 -3.52 -10.09
C GLN A 111 -24.50 -2.50 -10.92
N ASN A 112 -24.49 -1.22 -10.51
CA ASN A 112 -25.11 -0.13 -11.23
C ASN A 112 -24.25 0.43 -12.37
N GLY A 113 -23.08 -0.15 -12.63
CA GLY A 113 -22.17 0.28 -13.71
C GLY A 113 -21.55 1.67 -13.52
N LEU A 114 -21.58 2.22 -12.31
CA LEU A 114 -21.12 3.59 -12.02
C LEU A 114 -19.61 3.66 -11.73
N TYR A 115 -19.02 2.61 -11.13
CA TYR A 115 -17.60 2.55 -10.75
C TYR A 115 -17.09 3.81 -10.04
N VAL A 116 -17.83 4.28 -9.03
CA VAL A 116 -17.46 5.46 -8.22
C VAL A 116 -16.67 4.99 -7.00
N PRO A 117 -15.38 5.40 -6.84
CA PRO A 117 -14.58 4.95 -5.72
C PRO A 117 -15.00 5.64 -4.42
N ILE A 118 -14.99 4.90 -3.32
CA ILE A 118 -15.15 5.43 -1.98
C ILE A 118 -13.99 6.39 -1.70
N ARG A 119 -14.25 7.66 -1.39
CA ARG A 119 -13.17 8.65 -1.21
C ARG A 119 -12.49 8.57 0.14
N VAL A 120 -13.25 8.28 1.19
CA VAL A 120 -12.77 8.27 2.57
C VAL A 120 -13.45 7.15 3.35
N ILE A 121 -12.66 6.38 4.07
CA ILE A 121 -13.11 5.33 5.00
C ILE A 121 -12.58 5.70 6.38
N LYS A 122 -13.49 6.01 7.31
CA LYS A 122 -13.15 6.32 8.71
C LYS A 122 -13.29 5.12 9.63
N ASN A 123 -14.19 4.21 9.29
CA ASN A 123 -14.40 2.95 9.98
C ASN A 123 -14.39 1.85 8.92
N ALA A 124 -13.44 0.94 9.04
CA ALA A 124 -13.26 -0.16 8.11
C ALA A 124 -13.82 -1.49 8.65
N VAL A 125 -14.50 -1.48 9.81
CA VAL A 125 -15.14 -2.68 10.37
C VAL A 125 -16.26 -3.16 9.44
N GLY A 126 -16.17 -4.41 8.99
CA GLY A 126 -17.15 -5.03 8.11
C GLY A 126 -17.16 -4.49 6.68
N LEU A 127 -16.14 -3.69 6.31
CA LEU A 127 -16.01 -3.10 4.99
C LEU A 127 -15.95 -4.17 3.90
N GLU A 128 -15.31 -5.31 4.16
CA GLU A 128 -15.14 -6.40 3.19
C GLU A 128 -16.48 -6.91 2.64
N ASN A 129 -17.56 -6.81 3.41
CA ASN A 129 -18.89 -7.27 3.01
C ASN A 129 -19.65 -6.27 2.13
N GLN A 130 -19.16 -5.03 2.01
CA GLN A 130 -19.85 -3.93 1.32
C GLN A 130 -19.13 -3.51 0.03
N VAL A 131 -17.88 -3.95 -0.13
CA VAL A 131 -17.00 -3.55 -1.22
C VAL A 131 -16.90 -4.64 -2.26
N SER A 132 -16.75 -4.24 -3.51
CA SER A 132 -16.62 -5.16 -4.62
C SER A 132 -15.20 -5.71 -4.68
N ASP A 133 -15.08 -7.02 -4.85
CA ASP A 133 -13.81 -7.67 -5.18
C ASP A 133 -13.51 -7.55 -6.68
N ILE A 134 -13.51 -6.32 -7.22
CA ILE A 134 -13.03 -6.10 -8.59
C ILE A 134 -11.56 -6.48 -8.61
N THR A 135 -11.29 -7.67 -9.10
CA THR A 135 -9.97 -8.14 -9.45
C THR A 135 -9.71 -7.74 -10.90
N SER A 136 -8.56 -7.13 -11.13
CA SER A 136 -8.10 -7.00 -12.51
C SER A 136 -7.81 -8.37 -13.08
N THR A 137 -8.18 -8.60 -14.34
CA THR A 137 -7.95 -9.84 -15.11
C THR A 137 -6.48 -10.27 -15.22
N ARG A 138 -5.51 -9.48 -14.75
CA ARG A 138 -4.07 -9.76 -14.82
C ARG A 138 -3.33 -9.71 -13.47
N GLY A 139 -3.99 -9.39 -12.37
CA GLY A 139 -3.38 -9.31 -11.03
C GLY A 139 -3.64 -10.57 -10.22
N ARG A 140 -2.59 -11.19 -9.66
CA ARG A 140 -2.69 -12.43 -8.86
C ARG A 140 -3.15 -12.20 -7.40
N GLY A 141 -3.19 -10.96 -6.93
CA GLY A 141 -3.68 -10.59 -5.59
C GLY A 141 -5.05 -9.91 -5.67
N GLY A 142 -6.05 -10.51 -5.02
CA GLY A 142 -7.45 -10.08 -5.07
C GLY A 142 -7.68 -8.66 -4.56
N GLY A 143 -8.85 -8.07 -4.86
CA GLY A 143 -9.28 -6.79 -4.28
C GLY A 143 -9.42 -6.91 -2.77
N ILE A 144 -9.89 -8.06 -2.28
CA ILE A 144 -10.01 -8.38 -0.84
C ILE A 144 -8.67 -8.27 -0.10
N ALA A 145 -7.56 -8.72 -0.69
CA ALA A 145 -6.23 -8.64 -0.07
C ALA A 145 -5.81 -7.19 0.21
N LYS A 146 -6.01 -6.28 -0.76
CA LYS A 146 -5.73 -4.84 -0.62
C LYS A 146 -6.60 -4.18 0.44
N ILE A 147 -7.89 -4.51 0.42
CA ILE A 147 -8.84 -3.98 1.39
C ILE A 147 -8.44 -4.40 2.80
N THR A 148 -8.07 -5.68 2.96
CA THR A 148 -7.63 -6.25 4.24
C THR A 148 -6.33 -5.60 4.71
N ALA A 149 -5.34 -5.48 3.83
CA ALA A 149 -4.08 -4.81 4.11
C ALA A 149 -4.27 -3.36 4.54
N ALA A 150 -5.12 -2.61 3.82
CA ALA A 150 -5.42 -1.21 4.12
C ALA A 150 -6.18 -1.04 5.42
N ARG A 151 -7.17 -1.91 5.70
CA ARG A 151 -7.88 -1.95 6.98
C ARG A 151 -6.92 -2.20 8.13
N ASN A 152 -6.09 -3.25 8.05
CA ASN A 152 -5.15 -3.61 9.12
C ASN A 152 -4.17 -2.49 9.43
N ALA A 153 -3.64 -1.82 8.40
CA ALA A 153 -2.75 -0.67 8.57
C ALA A 153 -3.48 0.50 9.26
N ALA A 154 -4.69 0.85 8.79
CA ALA A 154 -5.48 1.92 9.37
C ALA A 154 -5.88 1.66 10.83
N GLU A 155 -6.24 0.43 11.16
CA GLU A 155 -6.54 0.00 12.54
C GLU A 155 -5.33 0.13 13.47
N ALA A 156 -4.12 -0.07 12.94
CA ALA A 156 -2.86 0.12 13.66
C ALA A 156 -2.38 1.58 13.72
N GLY A 157 -3.18 2.54 13.26
CA GLY A 157 -2.84 3.96 13.31
C GLY A 157 -2.00 4.46 12.13
N VAL A 158 -1.97 3.72 11.02
CA VAL A 158 -1.23 4.07 9.79
C VAL A 158 -2.18 4.68 8.76
N TYR A 159 -1.82 5.85 8.22
CA TYR A 159 -2.56 6.42 7.10
C TYR A 159 -2.40 5.54 5.87
N THR A 160 -3.50 5.19 5.22
CA THR A 160 -3.45 4.31 4.06
C THR A 160 -4.22 4.86 2.87
N ILE A 161 -3.66 4.72 1.67
CA ILE A 161 -4.28 5.13 0.41
C ILE A 161 -4.27 3.94 -0.55
N VAL A 162 -5.42 3.64 -1.16
CA VAL A 162 -5.53 2.73 -2.30
C VAL A 162 -5.81 3.57 -3.53
N ALA A 163 -4.91 3.56 -4.50
CA ALA A 163 -4.98 4.42 -5.69
C ALA A 163 -4.49 3.69 -6.94
N ASN A 164 -4.90 4.16 -8.11
CA ASN A 164 -4.41 3.60 -9.37
C ASN A 164 -2.95 4.02 -9.61
N GLY A 165 -2.03 3.06 -9.66
CA GLY A 165 -0.63 3.25 -10.01
C GLY A 165 -0.41 3.70 -11.45
N GLN A 166 -1.41 3.50 -12.33
CA GLN A 166 -1.41 3.96 -13.71
C GLN A 166 -2.05 5.34 -13.88
N LEU A 167 -2.53 5.99 -12.80
CA LEU A 167 -3.00 7.39 -12.85
C LEU A 167 -1.81 8.30 -13.20
N CYS A 168 -1.62 8.44 -14.49
CA CYS A 168 -0.79 9.39 -15.19
C CYS A 168 -1.72 10.08 -16.20
N ASN A 169 -2.28 11.24 -15.86
CA ASN A 169 -2.84 12.22 -16.81
C ASN A 169 -3.94 11.79 -17.83
N HIS A 170 -4.85 10.88 -17.51
CA HIS A 170 -6.02 10.63 -18.40
C HIS A 170 -7.36 11.17 -17.92
N ASP A 171 -7.45 11.75 -16.72
CA ASP A 171 -8.72 12.35 -16.28
C ASP A 171 -8.90 13.74 -16.91
N ALA A 172 -9.68 13.81 -17.98
CA ALA A 172 -9.98 15.04 -18.73
C ALA A 172 -10.58 16.16 -17.84
N ASN A 173 -11.14 15.79 -16.67
CA ASN A 173 -11.65 16.74 -15.68
C ASN A 173 -10.54 17.42 -14.87
N PHE A 174 -9.35 16.82 -14.78
CA PHE A 174 -8.19 17.43 -14.13
C PHE A 174 -7.46 18.43 -15.04
N GLN A 175 -7.78 18.44 -16.35
CA GLN A 175 -7.12 19.27 -17.36
C GLN A 175 -7.61 20.73 -17.43
N ARG A 176 -8.55 21.15 -16.58
CA ARG A 176 -9.19 22.48 -16.71
C ARG A 176 -8.56 23.62 -15.93
N GLU A 177 -7.57 23.39 -15.08
CA GLU A 177 -6.94 24.48 -14.33
C GLU A 177 -5.41 24.51 -14.46
N LYS A 178 -4.94 25.17 -15.53
CA LYS A 178 -4.03 26.33 -15.51
C LYS A 178 -3.25 26.39 -16.82
N ARG A 179 -3.41 27.52 -17.51
CA ARG A 179 -2.58 27.93 -18.65
C ARG A 179 -1.12 28.04 -18.19
N GLY A 180 -0.22 27.31 -18.85
CA GLY A 180 1.23 27.48 -18.75
C GLY A 180 1.94 26.41 -17.91
N ALA A 181 2.72 25.55 -18.57
CA ALA A 181 3.52 24.44 -18.05
C ALA A 181 2.73 23.20 -17.55
N GLN A 182 2.55 22.23 -18.46
CA GLN A 182 2.09 20.87 -18.16
C GLN A 182 3.04 20.19 -17.16
N ARG A 183 2.70 20.14 -15.88
CA ARG A 183 3.33 19.21 -14.94
C ARG A 183 2.48 17.94 -14.85
N LEU A 184 2.93 16.88 -15.50
CA LEU A 184 2.49 15.52 -15.25
C LEU A 184 2.83 15.18 -13.79
N TYR A 185 1.86 15.17 -12.88
CA TYR A 185 2.10 14.63 -11.54
C TYR A 185 2.00 13.11 -11.60
N ARG A 186 3.07 12.41 -11.23
CA ARG A 186 2.99 10.96 -10.94
C ARG A 186 2.09 10.76 -9.72
N VAL A 187 1.36 9.64 -9.62
CA VAL A 187 0.40 9.38 -8.52
C VAL A 187 0.96 9.67 -7.11
N ILE A 188 2.23 9.33 -6.86
CA ILE A 188 2.90 9.61 -5.58
C ILE A 188 3.07 11.11 -5.35
N GLU A 189 3.48 11.89 -6.36
CA GLU A 189 3.61 13.34 -6.24
C GLU A 189 2.27 14.01 -6.01
N ALA A 190 1.21 13.51 -6.65
CA ALA A 190 -0.15 13.99 -6.43
C ALA A 190 -0.60 13.77 -4.98
N ILE A 191 -0.37 12.55 -4.45
CA ILE A 191 -0.64 12.21 -3.05
C ILE A 191 0.14 13.13 -2.10
N LEU A 192 1.44 13.31 -2.33
CA LEU A 192 2.29 14.16 -1.48
C LEU A 192 1.94 15.65 -1.58
N SER A 193 1.36 16.09 -2.70
CA SER A 193 0.87 17.47 -2.89
C SER A 193 -0.51 17.71 -2.27
N GLY A 194 -1.10 16.69 -1.64
CA GLY A 194 -2.42 16.78 -0.99
C GLY A 194 -3.61 16.63 -1.94
N LEU A 195 -3.39 16.21 -3.19
CA LEU A 195 -4.49 15.91 -4.11
C LEU A 195 -5.26 14.68 -3.62
N VAL A 196 -6.59 14.74 -3.75
CA VAL A 196 -7.46 13.62 -3.38
C VAL A 196 -7.40 12.57 -4.48
N VAL A 197 -6.54 11.58 -4.27
CA VAL A 197 -6.41 10.43 -5.18
C VAL A 197 -6.87 9.16 -4.47
N GLY A 198 -7.69 8.39 -5.19
CA GLY A 198 -8.26 7.12 -4.75
C GLY A 198 -9.01 7.13 -3.42
N THR A 199 -8.88 6.01 -2.69
CA THR A 199 -9.59 5.75 -1.44
C THR A 199 -8.64 5.93 -0.25
N ARG A 200 -9.00 6.80 0.68
CA ARG A 200 -8.21 7.09 1.88
C ARG A 200 -8.80 6.41 3.10
N PHE A 201 -7.99 5.64 3.82
CA PHE A 201 -8.32 5.11 5.12
C PHE A 201 -7.78 6.05 6.20
N ILE A 202 -8.68 6.58 7.01
CA ILE A 202 -8.33 7.40 8.16
C ILE A 202 -7.93 6.47 9.30
N PRO A 203 -6.76 6.68 9.94
CA PRO A 203 -6.32 5.82 11.01
C PRO A 203 -7.25 5.83 12.20
N LYS A 204 -7.33 4.70 12.88
CA LYS A 204 -8.01 4.60 14.18
C LYS A 204 -7.37 5.59 15.16
N GLY A 205 -8.20 6.36 15.86
CA GLY A 205 -7.75 7.37 16.82
C GLY A 205 -7.22 8.66 16.19
N TYR A 206 -7.31 8.83 14.86
CA TYR A 206 -6.98 10.11 14.25
C TYR A 206 -8.04 11.17 14.61
N VAL A 207 -7.59 12.20 15.33
CA VAL A 207 -8.37 13.42 15.58
C VAL A 207 -8.01 14.39 14.47
N THR A 208 -9.01 14.86 13.73
CA THR A 208 -8.78 15.92 12.74
C THR A 208 -8.28 17.14 13.51
N PRO A 209 -7.10 17.70 13.18
CA PRO A 209 -6.66 18.94 13.80
C PRO A 209 -7.78 19.96 13.64
N ALA A 210 -8.21 20.58 14.74
CA ALA A 210 -9.12 21.70 14.67
C ALA A 210 -8.50 22.70 13.69
N MET A 211 -9.19 23.01 12.59
CA MET A 211 -8.68 23.95 11.62
C MET A 211 -8.43 25.26 12.37
N ALA A 212 -7.16 25.65 12.45
CA ALA A 212 -6.80 27.01 12.82
C ALA A 212 -7.33 27.90 11.69
N TYR A 213 -8.53 28.42 11.88
CA TYR A 213 -9.08 29.54 11.11
C TYR A 213 -8.39 30.83 11.53
#